data_AF-A0A9D7G831-F1
#
_entry.id   AF-A0A9D7G831-F1
#
_cell.length_a   1.000
_cell.length_b   1.000
_cell.length_c   1.000
_cell.angle_alpha   90.00
_cell.angle_beta   90.00
_cell.angle_gamma   90.00
#
_symmetry.space_group_name_H-M   'P 1'
#
loop_
_entity.id
_entity.type
_entity.pdbx_description
1 polymer ?
#
loop_
_entity_poly.entity_id
_entity_poly.type
_entity_poly.pdbx_seq_one_letter_code
_entity_poly.pdbx_strand_id
1 'polypeptide(L)' 'MRAPVSYYQEVLDKISHADHRTFRKELRKAFKRLLPEEREELKRWFRTACVCRPALTAVGRKP' A
#
# COMPACT_ATOMS: atom_id res chain seq x y z
N MET A 1 3.49 10.04 18.84
CA MET A 1 2.65 8.90 18.39
C MET A 1 3.06 8.52 16.98
N ARG A 2 3.36 7.24 16.73
CA ARG A 2 3.71 6.75 15.40
C ARG A 2 2.41 6.42 14.66
N ALA A 3 2.23 6.94 13.46
CA ALA A 3 1.04 6.62 12.68
C ALA A 3 1.11 5.15 12.23
N PRO A 4 0.05 4.35 12.43
CA PRO A 4 0.02 2.95 12.02
C PRO A 4 0.11 2.82 10.50
N VAL A 5 0.60 1.69 10.00
CA VAL A 5 0.67 1.45 8.55
C VAL A 5 -0.69 1.61 7.87
N SER A 6 -1.78 1.26 8.57
CA SER A 6 -3.17 1.37 8.10
C SER A 6 -3.58 2.83 7.80
N TYR A 7 -3.06 3.80 8.56
CA TYR A 7 -3.26 5.22 8.24
C TYR A 7 -2.61 5.59 6.91
N TYR A 8 -1.38 5.13 6.68
CA TYR A 8 -0.70 5.38 5.40
C TYR A 8 -1.39 4.64 4.25
N GLN A 9 -1.94 3.44 4.48
CA GLN A 9 -2.72 2.70 3.48
C GLN A 9 -3.94 3.52 3.03
N GLU A 10 -4.77 4.02 3.94
CA GLU A 10 -5.94 4.84 3.59
C GLU A 10 -5.57 6.13 2.84
N VAL A 11 -4.52 6.81 3.29
CA VAL A 11 -4.05 8.05 2.65
C VAL A 11 -3.53 7.74 1.25
N LEU A 12 -2.73 6.68 1.11
CA LEU A 12 -2.18 6.26 -0.17
C LEU A 12 -3.27 5.76 -1.11
N ASP A 13 -4.30 5.08 -0.62
CA ASP A 13 -5.47 4.64 -1.38
C ASP A 13 -6.17 5.83 -2.03
N LYS A 14 -6.61 6.79 -1.19
CA LYS A 14 -7.31 8.01 -1.64
C LYS A 14 -6.50 8.79 -2.68
N ILE A 15 -5.19 8.91 -2.47
CA ILE A 15 -4.30 9.62 -3.39
C ILE A 15 -4.03 8.81 -4.66
N SER A 16 -3.97 7.48 -4.57
CA SER A 16 -3.76 6.61 -5.73
C SER A 16 -4.83 6.80 -6.80
N HIS A 17 -6.07 7.09 -6.40
CA HIS A 17 -7.18 7.36 -7.31
C HIS A 17 -7.19 8.79 -7.89
N ALA A 18 -6.55 9.74 -7.22
CA ALA A 18 -6.57 11.16 -7.60
C ALA A 18 -5.31 11.59 -8.38
N ASP A 19 -4.12 11.25 -7.88
CA ASP A 19 -2.86 11.82 -8.37
C ASP A 19 -1.67 10.88 -8.18
N HIS A 20 -1.23 10.24 -9.27
CA HIS A 20 -0.03 9.38 -9.25
C HIS A 20 1.25 10.12 -8.83
N ARG A 21 1.37 11.43 -9.13
CA ARG A 21 2.52 12.24 -8.70
C ARG A 21 2.56 12.43 -7.19
N THR A 22 1.41 12.72 -6.58
CA THR A 22 1.27 12.90 -5.15
C THR A 22 1.42 11.56 -4.43
N PHE A 23 0.88 10.48 -5.00
CA PHE A 23 1.03 9.12 -4.50
C PHE A 23 2.51 8.75 -4.33
N ARG A 24 3.35 8.95 -5.36
CA ARG A 24 4.80 8.66 -5.28
C ARG A 24 5.52 9.47 -4.20
N LYS A 25 5.09 10.72 -3.95
CA LYS A 25 5.66 11.58 -2.91
C LYS A 25 5.30 11.08 -1.52
N GLU A 26 4.02 10.79 -1.27
CA GLU A 26 3.56 10.27 0.01
C GLU A 26 4.06 8.86 0.27
N LEU A 27 4.16 8.00 -0.75
CA LEU A 27 4.75 6.67 -0.62
C LEU A 27 6.20 6.73 -0.16
N ARG A 28 7.01 7.63 -0.74
CA ARG A 28 8.40 7.84 -0.27
C ARG A 28 8.45 8.35 1.18
N LYS A 29 7.52 9.22 1.58
CA LYS A 29 7.45 9.73 2.96
C LYS A 29 7.03 8.65 3.94
N ALA A 30 6.05 7.82 3.58
CA ALA A 30 5.63 6.65 4.34
C ALA A 30 6.80 5.68 4.50
N PHE A 31 7.47 5.29 3.42
CA PHE A 31 8.64 4.41 3.48
C PHE A 31 9.75 4.95 4.39
N LYS A 32 10.03 6.26 4.39
CA LYS A 32 11.01 6.85 5.32
C LYS A 32 10.60 6.75 6.78
N ARG A 33 9.31 6.74 7.10
CA ARG A 33 8.78 6.71 8.48
C ARG A 33 8.47 5.29 8.98
N LEU A 34 8.16 4.37 8.08
CA LEU A 34 7.80 2.99 8.36
C LEU A 34 9.03 2.11 8.58
N LEU A 35 8.92 1.18 9.54
CA LEU A 35 9.91 0.12 9.76
C LEU A 35 10.00 -0.83 8.56
N PRO A 36 11.10 -1.58 8.42
CA PRO A 36 11.18 -2.68 7.46
C PRO A 36 9.97 -3.63 7.52
N GLU A 37 9.49 -3.96 8.71
CA GLU A 37 8.30 -4.82 8.90
C GLU A 37 7.02 -4.18 8.33
N GLU A 38 6.78 -2.91 8.64
CA GLU A 38 5.63 -2.17 8.13
C GLU A 38 5.72 -1.91 6.62
N ARG A 39 6.92 -1.77 6.05
CA ARG A 39 7.12 -1.64 4.59
C ARG A 39 6.70 -2.91 3.86
N GLU A 40 6.98 -4.08 4.42
CA GLU A 40 6.57 -5.35 3.85
C GLU A 40 5.04 -5.50 3.89
N GLU A 41 4.39 -5.01 4.95
CA GLU A 41 2.93 -4.93 5.04
C GLU A 41 2.35 -3.94 4.02
N LEU A 42 2.94 -2.75 3.87
CA LEU A 42 2.52 -1.76 2.88
C LEU A 42 2.70 -2.28 1.44
N LYS A 43 3.75 -3.06 1.15
CA LYS A 43 3.91 -3.75 -0.13
C LYS A 43 2.83 -4.80 -0.37
N ARG A 44 2.51 -5.61 0.65
CA ARG A 44 1.42 -6.61 0.55
C ARG A 44 0.09 -5.92 0.28
N TRP A 45 -0.21 -4.86 1.02
CA TRP A 45 -1.38 -4.03 0.78
C TRP A 45 -1.37 -3.40 -0.61
N PHE A 46 -0.24 -2.87 -1.09
CA PHE A 46 -0.15 -2.30 -2.43
C PHE A 46 -0.48 -3.35 -3.51
N ARG A 47 -0.06 -4.60 -3.31
CA ARG A 47 -0.43 -5.72 -4.19
C ARG A 47 -1.90 -6.11 -4.12
N THR A 48 -2.65 -5.69 -3.10
CA THR A 48 -4.10 -5.91 -2.99
C THR A 48 -4.93 -4.68 -3.37
N ALA A 49 -4.40 -3.47 -3.13
CA ALA A 49 -5.05 -2.19 -3.37
C ALA A 49 -4.77 -1.63 -4.76
N CYS A 50 -3.53 -1.76 -5.27
CA CYS A 50 -3.15 -1.38 -6.63
C CYS A 50 -3.45 -2.50 -7.64
N VAL A 51 -4.45 -3.30 -7.33
CA VAL A 51 -5.00 -4.29 -8.24
C VAL A 51 -5.97 -3.55 -9.14
N CYS A 52 -5.43 -3.02 -10.24
CA CYS A 52 -6.13 -3.13 -11.51
C CYS A 52 -6.64 -4.56 -11.59
N ARG A 53 -7.89 -4.80 -11.20
CA ARG A 53 -8.61 -6.09 -11.19
C ARG A 53 -8.08 -7.00 -12.31
N PRO A 54 -7.14 -7.95 -12.07
CA PRO A 54 -7.13 -9.12 -12.91
C PRO A 54 -8.42 -9.78 -12.47
N ALA A 55 -9.41 -9.72 -13.35
CA ALA A 55 -10.56 -10.57 -13.22
C ALA A 55 -10.02 -11.99 -12.93
N LEU A 56 -10.30 -12.48 -11.72
CA LEU A 56 -10.38 -13.89 -11.38
C LEU A 56 -9.39 -14.81 -12.12
N THR A 57 -8.18 -15.01 -11.62
CA THR A 57 -7.47 -16.28 -11.81
C THR A 57 -6.56 -16.63 -10.62
N ALA A 58 -7.15 -17.40 -9.71
CA ALA A 58 -6.61 -18.63 -9.12
C ALA A 58 -5.21 -18.71 -8.46
N VAL A 59 -5.22 -19.40 -7.30
CA VAL A 59 -4.19 -20.25 -6.67
C VAL A 59 -3.19 -19.59 -5.71
N GLY A 60 -3.26 -19.98 -4.43
CA GLY A 60 -2.23 -19.66 -3.44
C GLY A 60 -2.51 -19.99 -1.96
N ARG A 61 -2.99 -21.20 -1.71
CA ARG A 61 -3.11 -21.93 -0.42
C ARG A 61 -1.99 -21.66 0.61
N LYS A 62 -2.30 -21.62 1.92
CA LYS A 62 -1.62 -22.39 3.02
C LYS A 62 -2.07 -22.01 4.44
N PRO A 63 -1.85 -22.88 5.44
CA PRO A 63 -2.08 -24.32 5.53
C PRO A 63 -3.41 -24.66 6.22
#